data_AF-A0A326UC75-F1
#
_entry.id   AF-A0A326UC75-F1
#
_cell.length_a   1.000
_cell.length_b   1.000
_cell.length_c   1.000
_cell.angle_alpha   90.00
_cell.angle_beta   90.00
_cell.angle_gamma   90.00
#
_symmetry.space_group_name_H-M   'P 1'
#
loop_
_entity.id
_entity.type
_entity.pdbx_description
1 polymer ?
#
loop_
_entity_poly.entity_id
_entity_poly.type
_entity_poly.pdbx_seq_one_letter_code
_entity_poly.pdbx_strand_id
1 'polypeptide(L)'
;MIQRDEISPATDALERLPRTSGQRNAIITRKASGRLKQTDALPYYGSDGPGTRAAWKQVAQLREENRHLRTLLEEQRTTYQQLQEEHTTLKAEFENQLAQLHNGYQQELEYYQQHLHEATTERQRLQETVELHTQELQTTAQEEARKLIAAATQELARSPENPPELLQEVKATIETQIKQQEEKHLVELLLLKREVQHMADVLDKERKQLAEEQKRVLTLQRSSREQAHLRQRLLEQRIKTRWKVTSLLTTIVFLFCMIAFQFLFLLLFHIPLTAGISFALLTPILLCILGVFALNGPLATAWTIYTGAPHKKKVQE
;
A
#
# COMPACT_ATOMS: atom_id res chain seq x y z
N MET A 1 9.62 -28.08 -24.87
CA MET A 1 8.82 -28.34 -23.66
C MET A 1 9.13 -27.24 -22.68
N ILE A 2 8.22 -26.28 -22.52
CA ILE A 2 8.40 -25.12 -21.65
C ILE A 2 7.37 -25.27 -20.54
N GLN A 3 7.86 -25.50 -19.31
CA GLN A 3 7.04 -25.49 -18.11
C GLN A 3 6.46 -24.09 -17.94
N ARG A 4 5.14 -24.00 -18.12
CA ARG A 4 4.32 -22.97 -17.51
C ARG A 4 3.97 -23.42 -16.10
N ASP A 5 3.77 -22.42 -15.26
CA ASP A 5 3.14 -22.44 -13.93
C ASP A 5 4.13 -22.32 -12.77
N GLU A 6 4.40 -21.07 -12.36
CA GLU A 6 4.66 -20.69 -10.95
C GLU A 6 4.74 -19.14 -10.79
N ILE A 7 3.67 -18.42 -11.16
CA ILE A 7 3.51 -16.99 -10.82
C ILE A 7 2.12 -16.79 -10.22
N SER A 8 1.87 -17.37 -9.04
CA SER A 8 0.67 -17.06 -8.24
C SER A 8 0.72 -17.34 -6.73
N PRO A 9 1.87 -17.32 -6.01
CA PRO A 9 1.83 -17.40 -4.55
C PRO A 9 1.58 -16.05 -3.86
N ALA A 10 1.87 -14.91 -4.50
CA ALA A 10 1.84 -13.60 -3.83
C ALA A 10 0.43 -13.01 -3.62
N THR A 11 -0.55 -13.36 -4.46
CA THR A 11 -1.91 -12.83 -4.37
C THR A 11 -2.83 -13.63 -3.44
N ASP A 12 -2.57 -14.91 -3.19
CA ASP A 12 -3.39 -15.76 -2.31
C ASP A 12 -3.15 -15.48 -0.81
N ALA A 13 -1.96 -14.97 -0.46
CA ALA A 13 -1.61 -14.60 0.92
C ALA A 13 -2.36 -13.37 1.43
N LEU A 14 -2.83 -12.48 0.54
CA LEU A 14 -3.59 -11.27 0.88
C LEU A 14 -5.07 -11.55 1.20
N GLU A 15 -5.62 -12.69 0.77
CA GLU A 15 -7.02 -13.06 1.03
C GLU A 15 -7.24 -13.75 2.39
N ARG A 16 -6.16 -14.20 3.06
CA ARG A 16 -6.23 -14.96 4.33
C ARG A 16 -6.09 -14.11 5.59
N LEU A 17 -6.49 -12.84 5.56
CA LEU A 17 -6.65 -12.09 6.81
C LEU A 17 -7.86 -12.64 7.59
N PRO A 18 -7.69 -13.19 8.81
CA PRO A 18 -8.81 -13.75 9.56
C PRO A 18 -9.79 -12.63 9.94
N ARG A 19 -11.00 -12.71 9.40
CA ARG A 19 -12.13 -11.84 9.74
C ARG A 19 -12.57 -12.12 11.18
N THR A 20 -11.92 -11.51 12.16
CA THR A 20 -12.24 -11.64 13.60
C THR A 20 -13.41 -10.77 14.07
N SER A 21 -14.20 -10.19 13.15
CA SER A 21 -15.28 -9.25 13.49
C SER A 21 -16.51 -9.90 14.16
N GLY A 22 -16.62 -11.23 14.18
CA GLY A 22 -17.81 -11.94 14.68
C GLY A 22 -17.83 -12.25 16.19
N GLN A 23 -16.68 -12.47 16.84
CA GLN A 23 -16.65 -13.10 18.16
C GLN A 23 -16.84 -12.12 19.33
N ARG A 24 -16.51 -10.84 19.12
CA ARG A 24 -16.61 -9.79 20.16
C ARG A 24 -18.05 -9.41 20.51
N ASN A 25 -18.99 -9.61 19.59
CA ASN A 25 -20.40 -9.24 19.79
C ASN A 25 -21.23 -10.34 20.48
N ALA A 26 -20.78 -11.60 20.48
CA ALA A 26 -21.50 -12.70 21.13
C ALA A 26 -21.38 -12.71 22.67
N ILE A 27 -20.31 -12.12 23.21
CA ILE A 27 -20.04 -12.12 24.66
C ILE A 27 -20.74 -10.95 25.37
N ILE A 28 -20.97 -9.84 24.65
CA ILE A 28 -21.61 -8.63 25.20
C ILE A 28 -23.13 -8.82 25.36
N THR A 29 -23.77 -9.61 24.48
CA THR A 29 -25.22 -9.81 24.50
C THR A 29 -25.71 -10.77 25.60
N ARG A 30 -24.87 -11.68 26.11
CA ARG A 30 -25.26 -12.60 27.20
C ARG A 30 -25.25 -11.97 28.60
N LYS A 31 -24.56 -10.84 28.81
CA LYS A 31 -24.46 -10.17 30.13
C LYS A 31 -25.45 -9.02 30.35
N ALA A 32 -26.19 -8.61 29.33
CA ALA A 32 -27.12 -7.48 29.43
C ALA A 32 -28.53 -7.86 29.98
N SER A 33 -28.87 -9.15 30.12
CA SER A 33 -30.24 -9.56 30.46
C SER A 33 -30.51 -9.89 31.94
N GLY A 34 -29.58 -9.62 32.87
CA GLY A 34 -29.84 -9.95 34.27
C GLY A 34 -28.83 -9.41 35.27
N ARG A 35 -28.94 -8.11 35.60
CA ARG A 35 -28.58 -7.47 36.90
C ARG A 35 -28.18 -6.00 36.67
N LEU A 36 -29.19 -5.17 36.41
CA LEU A 36 -29.12 -3.72 36.62
C LEU A 36 -30.13 -3.36 37.71
N LYS A 37 -29.94 -3.92 38.90
CA LYS A 37 -30.60 -3.43 40.12
C LYS A 37 -29.52 -3.20 41.18
N GLN A 38 -29.27 -1.91 41.43
CA GLN A 38 -28.61 -1.31 42.60
C GLN A 38 -27.26 -1.90 43.02
N THR A 39 -26.17 -1.27 42.59
CA THR A 39 -24.84 -1.38 43.21
C THR A 39 -24.27 0.01 43.44
N ASP A 40 -24.92 0.81 44.28
CA ASP A 40 -24.40 2.13 44.69
C ASP A 40 -24.52 2.36 46.21
N ALA A 41 -24.51 1.27 46.98
CA ALA A 41 -24.36 1.33 48.44
C ALA A 41 -23.14 0.50 48.81
N LEU A 42 -22.06 1.18 49.19
CA LEU A 42 -20.93 0.55 49.87
C LEU A 42 -21.44 -0.05 51.19
N PRO A 43 -21.13 -1.32 51.51
CA PRO A 43 -21.55 -1.91 52.77
C PRO A 43 -20.82 -1.21 53.93
N TYR A 44 -21.61 -0.59 54.80
CA TYR A 44 -21.16 0.05 56.03
C TYR A 44 -20.51 -1.00 56.96
N TYR A 45 -19.22 -0.84 57.26
CA TYR A 45 -18.47 -1.69 58.18
C TYR A 45 -18.92 -1.39 59.62
N GLY A 46 -20.07 -1.91 60.04
CA GLY A 46 -20.59 -1.63 61.37
C GLY A 46 -21.99 -2.16 61.65
N SER A 47 -22.28 -3.42 61.34
CA SER A 47 -23.27 -4.20 62.09
C SER A 47 -23.22 -5.67 61.69
N ASP A 48 -23.14 -6.56 62.67
CA ASP A 48 -23.28 -8.02 62.51
C ASP A 48 -24.75 -8.39 62.26
N GLY A 49 -25.33 -7.87 61.18
CA GLY A 49 -26.65 -8.23 60.69
C GLY A 49 -26.60 -9.27 59.56
N PRO A 50 -27.72 -9.96 59.25
CA PRO A 50 -27.83 -10.97 58.19
C PRO A 50 -27.47 -10.48 56.77
N GLY A 51 -27.31 -9.15 56.57
CA GLY A 51 -26.80 -8.54 55.34
C GLY A 51 -25.31 -8.76 55.08
N THR A 52 -24.50 -9.07 56.10
CA THR A 52 -23.06 -9.31 55.95
C THR A 52 -22.77 -10.52 55.05
N ARG A 53 -23.51 -11.63 55.19
CA ARG A 53 -23.37 -12.82 54.34
C ARG A 53 -23.67 -12.54 52.87
N ALA A 54 -24.64 -11.68 52.57
CA ALA A 54 -24.95 -11.28 51.20
C ALA A 54 -23.84 -10.41 50.59
N ALA A 55 -23.30 -9.47 51.37
CA ALA A 55 -22.14 -8.66 50.97
C ALA A 55 -20.89 -9.53 50.71
N TRP A 56 -20.63 -10.52 51.56
CA TRP A 56 -19.52 -11.47 51.35
C TRP A 56 -19.67 -12.30 50.06
N LYS A 57 -20.88 -12.74 49.73
CA LYS A 57 -21.16 -13.43 48.45
C LYS A 57 -20.92 -12.52 47.25
N GLN A 58 -21.28 -11.24 47.33
CA GLN A 58 -21.01 -10.27 46.27
C GLN A 58 -19.50 -10.01 46.11
N VAL A 59 -18.76 -9.88 47.21
CA VAL A 59 -17.30 -9.74 47.18
C VAL A 59 -16.61 -10.97 46.59
N ALA A 60 -17.08 -12.18 46.94
CA ALA A 60 -16.57 -13.42 46.35
C ALA A 60 -16.84 -13.47 44.84
N GLN A 61 -18.05 -13.11 44.40
CA GLN A 61 -18.41 -13.03 42.98
C GLN A 61 -17.53 -12.01 42.23
N LEU A 62 -17.34 -10.81 42.78
CA LEU A 62 -16.49 -9.79 42.16
C LEU A 62 -15.02 -10.24 42.08
N ARG A 63 -14.53 -11.01 43.05
CA ARG A 63 -13.18 -11.59 42.99
C ARG A 63 -13.04 -12.65 41.89
N GLU A 64 -14.06 -13.49 41.72
CA GLU A 64 -14.10 -14.47 40.61
C GLU A 64 -14.15 -13.77 39.26
N GLU A 65 -14.99 -12.75 39.11
CA GLU A 65 -15.07 -11.95 37.89
C GLU A 65 -13.76 -11.22 37.61
N ASN A 66 -13.09 -10.68 38.63
CA ASN A 66 -11.77 -10.04 38.46
C ASN A 66 -10.71 -11.05 38.04
N ARG A 67 -10.71 -12.27 38.61
CA ARG A 67 -9.82 -13.36 38.18
C ARG A 67 -10.07 -13.73 36.72
N HIS A 68 -11.33 -13.93 36.34
CA HIS A 68 -11.68 -14.27 34.96
C HIS A 68 -11.34 -13.14 33.96
N LEU A 69 -11.53 -11.88 34.34
CA LEU A 69 -11.12 -10.76 33.50
C LEU A 69 -9.60 -10.69 33.33
N ARG A 70 -8.83 -11.06 34.35
CA ARG A 70 -7.35 -11.15 34.24
C ARG A 70 -6.95 -12.27 33.28
N THR A 71 -7.54 -13.46 33.38
CA THR A 71 -7.22 -14.56 32.45
C THR A 71 -7.57 -14.19 31.02
N LEU A 72 -8.73 -13.57 30.78
CA LEU A 72 -9.12 -13.10 29.44
C LEU A 72 -8.17 -12.01 28.91
N LEU A 73 -7.67 -11.14 29.78
CA LEU A 73 -6.72 -10.11 29.41
C LEU A 73 -5.36 -10.73 29.04
N GLU A 74 -4.91 -11.73 29.80
CA GLU A 74 -3.70 -12.50 29.51
C GLU A 74 -3.83 -13.27 28.18
N GLU A 75 -4.95 -13.95 27.94
CA GLU A 75 -5.26 -14.60 26.66
C GLU A 75 -5.28 -13.62 25.48
N GLN A 76 -5.83 -12.40 25.68
CA GLN A 76 -5.78 -11.37 24.65
C GLN A 76 -4.36 -10.83 24.41
N ARG A 77 -3.52 -10.80 25.44
CA ARG A 77 -2.12 -10.38 25.29
C ARG A 77 -1.31 -11.42 24.53
N THR A 78 -1.47 -12.70 24.86
CA THR A 78 -0.75 -13.79 24.19
C THR A 78 -1.16 -13.89 22.72
N THR A 79 -2.45 -13.80 22.42
CA THR A 79 -2.93 -13.77 21.03
C THR A 79 -2.41 -12.54 20.26
N TYR A 80 -2.33 -11.37 20.89
CA TYR A 80 -1.74 -10.19 20.27
C TYR A 80 -0.23 -10.35 20.01
N GLN A 81 0.50 -10.97 20.94
CA GLN A 81 1.93 -11.27 20.79
C GLN A 81 2.16 -12.25 19.64
N GLN A 82 1.40 -13.34 19.59
CA GLN A 82 1.46 -14.32 18.49
C GLN A 82 1.18 -13.66 17.14
N LEU A 83 0.13 -12.83 17.04
CA LEU A 83 -0.19 -12.11 15.81
C LEU A 83 0.92 -11.12 15.41
N GLN A 84 1.58 -10.52 16.39
CA GLN A 84 2.70 -9.62 16.14
C GLN A 84 3.92 -10.40 15.62
N GLU A 85 4.22 -11.57 16.17
CA GLU A 85 5.27 -12.46 15.69
C GLU A 85 4.99 -12.96 14.27
N GLU A 86 3.78 -13.44 13.99
CA GLU A 86 3.32 -13.81 12.64
C GLU A 86 3.45 -12.66 11.65
N HIS A 87 3.07 -11.44 12.06
CA HIS A 87 3.23 -10.28 11.19
C HIS A 87 4.71 -9.96 10.92
N THR A 88 5.59 -10.07 11.93
CA THR A 88 7.01 -9.80 11.74
C THR A 88 7.71 -10.84 10.87
N THR A 89 7.35 -12.11 11.02
CA THR A 89 7.88 -13.20 10.20
C THR A 89 7.44 -13.06 8.76
N LEU A 90 6.14 -12.82 8.53
CA LEU A 90 5.60 -12.59 7.18
C LEU A 90 6.24 -11.36 6.52
N LYS A 91 6.47 -10.28 7.26
CA LYS A 91 7.16 -9.09 6.76
C LYS A 91 8.60 -9.40 6.33
N ALA A 92 9.32 -10.19 7.11
CA ALA A 92 10.68 -10.61 6.77
C ALA A 92 10.72 -11.51 5.54
N GLU A 93 9.75 -12.42 5.40
CA GLU A 93 9.60 -13.26 4.20
C GLU A 93 9.34 -12.41 2.94
N PHE A 94 8.45 -11.41 3.04
CA PHE A 94 8.20 -10.49 1.94
C PHE A 94 9.42 -9.65 1.58
N GLU A 95 10.17 -9.15 2.56
CA GLU A 95 11.41 -8.41 2.31
C GLU A 95 12.46 -9.29 1.63
N ASN A 96 12.56 -10.57 2.03
CA ASN A 96 13.43 -11.54 1.38
C ASN A 96 13.01 -11.85 -0.05
N GLN A 97 11.72 -12.06 -0.31
CA GLN A 97 11.20 -12.28 -1.66
C GLN A 97 11.44 -11.06 -2.55
N LEU A 98 11.25 -9.85 -2.03
CA LEU A 98 11.51 -8.62 -2.76
C LEU A 98 13.00 -8.49 -3.11
N ALA A 99 13.90 -8.82 -2.18
CA ALA A 99 15.33 -8.82 -2.43
C ALA A 99 15.74 -9.85 -3.49
N GLN A 100 15.19 -11.07 -3.43
CA GLN A 100 15.43 -12.11 -4.44
C GLN A 100 14.93 -11.67 -5.82
N LEU A 101 13.73 -11.11 -5.90
CA LEU A 101 13.15 -10.59 -7.13
C LEU A 101 14.00 -9.45 -7.72
N HIS A 102 14.44 -8.52 -6.88
CA HIS A 102 15.28 -7.41 -7.30
C HIS A 102 16.63 -7.89 -7.84
N ASN A 103 17.28 -8.82 -7.13
CA ASN A 103 18.52 -9.44 -7.58
C ASN A 103 18.34 -10.21 -8.90
N GLY A 104 17.23 -10.94 -9.04
CA GLY A 104 16.88 -11.64 -10.28
C GLY A 104 16.72 -10.68 -11.46
N TYR A 105 15.94 -9.62 -11.30
CA TYR A 105 15.79 -8.59 -12.33
C TYR A 105 17.11 -7.89 -12.68
N GLN A 106 17.96 -7.65 -11.68
CA GLN A 106 19.25 -7.01 -11.92
C GLN A 106 20.19 -7.93 -12.72
N GLN A 107 20.20 -9.22 -12.42
CA GLN A 107 20.92 -10.22 -13.21
C GLN A 107 20.39 -10.32 -14.65
N GLU A 108 19.07 -10.31 -14.83
CA GLU A 108 18.46 -10.31 -16.17
C GLU A 108 18.84 -9.06 -16.97
N LEU A 109 18.81 -7.89 -16.33
CA LEU A 109 19.24 -6.64 -16.96
C LEU A 109 20.71 -6.68 -17.38
N GLU A 110 21.59 -7.17 -16.52
CA GLU A 110 23.01 -7.36 -16.82
C GLU A 110 23.19 -8.34 -17.99
N TYR A 111 22.45 -9.44 -18.00
CA TYR A 111 22.45 -10.41 -19.10
C TYR A 111 22.01 -9.78 -20.43
N TYR A 112 20.91 -9.03 -20.45
CA TYR A 112 20.44 -8.35 -21.66
C TYR A 112 21.42 -7.28 -22.14
N GLN A 113 22.04 -6.54 -21.22
CA GLN A 113 23.07 -5.56 -21.57
C GLN A 113 24.29 -6.23 -22.19
N GLN A 114 24.75 -7.35 -21.62
CA GLN A 114 25.84 -8.13 -22.18
C GLN A 114 25.50 -8.67 -23.56
N HIS A 115 24.31 -9.26 -23.74
CA HIS A 115 23.87 -9.80 -25.02
C HIS A 115 23.75 -8.70 -26.09
N LEU A 116 23.24 -7.52 -25.74
CA LEU A 116 23.22 -6.37 -26.65
C LEU A 116 24.63 -5.93 -27.01
N HIS A 117 25.55 -5.91 -26.05
CA HIS A 117 26.94 -5.57 -26.31
C HIS A 117 27.57 -6.57 -27.30
N GLU A 118 27.43 -7.87 -27.05
CA GLU A 118 27.90 -8.93 -27.94
C GLU A 118 27.33 -8.78 -29.37
N ALA A 119 26.02 -8.61 -29.51
CA ALA A 119 25.38 -8.40 -30.82
C ALA A 119 25.89 -7.15 -31.54
N THR A 120 26.14 -6.04 -30.81
CA THR A 120 26.72 -4.84 -31.42
C THR A 120 28.16 -5.05 -31.88
N THR A 121 28.96 -5.80 -31.12
CA THR A 121 30.35 -6.13 -31.51
C THR A 121 30.40 -7.07 -32.70
N GLU A 122 29.50 -8.05 -32.79
CA GLU A 122 29.38 -8.90 -33.97
C GLU A 122 28.95 -8.11 -35.21
N ARG A 123 28.00 -7.19 -35.05
CA ARG A 123 27.59 -6.30 -36.15
C ARG A 123 28.76 -5.46 -36.65
N GLN A 124 29.59 -4.94 -35.75
CA GLN A 124 30.80 -4.19 -36.12
C GLN A 124 31.79 -5.06 -36.88
N ARG A 125 32.08 -6.28 -36.39
CA ARG A 125 32.96 -7.23 -37.09
C ARG A 125 32.45 -7.58 -38.49
N LEU A 126 31.15 -7.86 -38.61
CA LEU A 126 30.55 -8.15 -39.92
C LEU A 126 30.64 -6.95 -40.84
N GLN A 127 30.39 -5.74 -40.33
CA GLN A 127 30.54 -4.51 -41.11
C GLN A 127 31.99 -4.34 -41.60
N GLU A 128 32.99 -4.54 -40.75
CA GLU A 128 34.41 -4.51 -41.12
C GLU A 128 34.73 -5.55 -42.20
N THR A 129 34.23 -6.79 -42.08
CA THR A 129 34.46 -7.83 -43.10
C THR A 129 33.81 -7.48 -44.44
N VAL A 130 32.61 -6.92 -44.43
CA VAL A 130 31.93 -6.48 -45.66
C VAL A 130 32.67 -5.30 -46.29
N GLU A 131 33.12 -4.33 -45.49
CA GLU A 131 33.91 -3.21 -45.97
C GLU A 131 35.20 -3.69 -46.65
N LEU A 132 35.94 -4.62 -46.02
CA LEU A 132 37.12 -5.25 -46.62
C LEU A 132 36.78 -5.97 -47.94
N HIS A 133 35.73 -6.78 -47.96
CA HIS A 133 35.37 -7.55 -49.15
C HIS A 133 34.87 -6.66 -50.30
N THR A 134 34.16 -5.57 -50.00
CA THR A 134 33.79 -4.57 -51.01
C THR A 134 35.01 -3.83 -51.56
N GLN A 135 36.01 -3.56 -50.72
CA GLN A 135 37.26 -2.94 -51.13
C GLN A 135 38.09 -3.90 -52.02
N GLU A 136 38.16 -5.19 -51.67
CA GLU A 136 38.77 -6.24 -52.50
C GLU A 136 38.05 -6.43 -53.83
N LEU A 137 36.71 -6.42 -53.83
CA LEU A 137 35.92 -6.49 -55.07
C LEU A 137 36.14 -5.26 -55.95
N GLN A 138 36.28 -4.07 -55.35
CA GLN A 138 36.61 -2.85 -56.11
C GLN A 138 38.01 -2.93 -56.72
N THR A 139 39.01 -3.40 -55.99
CA THR A 139 40.38 -3.51 -56.51
C THR A 139 40.47 -4.58 -57.60
N THR A 140 39.87 -5.75 -57.38
CA THR A 140 39.81 -6.83 -58.39
C THR A 140 39.02 -6.43 -59.62
N ALA A 141 37.83 -5.82 -59.47
CA ALA A 141 37.06 -5.29 -60.60
C ALA A 141 37.82 -4.19 -61.36
N GLN A 142 38.58 -3.33 -60.66
CA GLN A 142 39.39 -2.31 -61.31
C GLN A 142 40.60 -2.91 -62.05
N GLU A 143 41.21 -3.97 -61.52
CA GLU A 143 42.26 -4.73 -62.20
C GLU A 143 41.74 -5.50 -63.40
N GLU A 144 40.57 -6.15 -63.29
CA GLU A 144 39.91 -6.85 -64.39
C GLU A 144 39.43 -5.88 -65.46
N ALA A 145 38.85 -4.74 -65.09
CA ALA A 145 38.51 -3.68 -66.04
C ALA A 145 39.76 -3.16 -66.76
N ARG A 146 40.89 -2.98 -66.06
CA ARG A 146 42.17 -2.61 -66.70
C ARG A 146 42.68 -3.69 -67.65
N LYS A 147 42.57 -4.98 -67.27
CA LYS A 147 42.94 -6.11 -68.12
C LYS A 147 42.03 -6.25 -69.33
N LEU A 148 40.72 -6.07 -69.17
CA LEU A 148 39.74 -6.09 -70.26
C LEU A 148 39.87 -4.88 -71.17
N ILE A 149 40.18 -3.68 -70.65
CA ILE A 149 40.50 -2.52 -71.47
C ILE A 149 41.80 -2.77 -72.24
N ALA A 150 42.82 -3.35 -71.61
CA ALA A 150 44.07 -3.72 -72.27
C ALA A 150 43.87 -4.83 -73.33
N ALA A 151 43.06 -5.85 -73.03
CA ALA A 151 42.73 -6.92 -73.96
C ALA A 151 41.85 -6.39 -75.11
N ALA A 152 40.82 -5.60 -74.82
CA ALA A 152 39.97 -4.98 -75.84
C ALA A 152 40.76 -3.99 -76.71
N THR A 153 41.70 -3.21 -76.16
CA THR A 153 42.60 -2.37 -77.00
C THR A 153 43.57 -3.21 -77.84
N GLN A 154 43.96 -4.39 -77.37
CA GLN A 154 44.80 -5.35 -78.11
C GLN A 154 44.00 -6.18 -79.14
N GLU A 155 42.70 -6.36 -78.92
CA GLU A 155 41.78 -7.18 -79.74
C GLU A 155 41.03 -6.32 -80.76
N LEU A 156 40.75 -5.05 -80.46
CA LEU A 156 40.35 -4.01 -81.43
C LEU A 156 41.47 -3.75 -82.46
N ALA A 157 42.73 -4.07 -82.10
CA ALA A 157 43.85 -4.10 -83.03
C ALA A 157 43.94 -5.40 -83.87
N ARG A 158 43.12 -6.43 -83.58
CA ARG A 158 43.22 -7.76 -84.18
C ARG A 158 41.98 -8.24 -84.96
N SER A 159 40.74 -7.85 -84.64
CA SER A 159 39.57 -8.23 -85.45
C SER A 159 38.28 -7.45 -85.08
N PRO A 160 37.64 -6.70 -86.00
CA PRO A 160 36.49 -5.84 -85.70
C PRO A 160 35.11 -6.40 -86.11
N GLU A 161 34.95 -7.71 -86.33
CA GLU A 161 33.68 -8.27 -86.82
C GLU A 161 33.32 -9.58 -86.09
N ASN A 162 32.51 -9.44 -85.02
CA ASN A 162 31.39 -10.32 -84.62
C ASN A 162 31.23 -10.39 -83.07
N PRO A 163 30.04 -10.09 -82.51
CA PRO A 163 29.78 -10.26 -81.08
C PRO A 163 29.51 -11.74 -80.74
N PRO A 164 30.02 -12.26 -79.59
CA PRO A 164 29.92 -13.68 -79.27
C PRO A 164 28.54 -14.04 -78.66
N GLU A 165 28.00 -15.19 -79.10
CA GLU A 165 26.72 -15.78 -78.66
C GLU A 165 26.63 -16.08 -77.14
N LEU A 166 27.75 -16.11 -76.43
CA LEU A 166 27.84 -16.35 -74.97
C LEU A 166 27.10 -15.30 -74.11
N LEU A 167 26.91 -14.08 -74.63
CA LEU A 167 26.19 -13.00 -73.91
C LEU A 167 24.68 -13.27 -73.78
N GLN A 168 24.08 -14.04 -74.67
CA GLN A 168 22.65 -14.36 -74.60
C GLN A 168 22.34 -15.39 -73.50
N GLU A 169 23.19 -16.39 -73.31
CA GLU A 169 23.00 -17.44 -72.31
C GLU A 169 23.22 -16.93 -70.88
N VAL A 170 24.19 -16.01 -70.71
CA VAL A 170 24.43 -15.28 -69.45
C VAL A 170 23.26 -14.36 -69.12
N LYS A 171 22.67 -13.67 -70.11
CA LYS A 171 21.49 -12.84 -69.88
C LYS A 171 20.28 -13.66 -69.45
N ALA A 172 20.04 -14.81 -70.07
CA ALA A 172 18.95 -15.70 -69.71
C ALA A 172 19.10 -16.27 -68.29
N THR A 173 20.32 -16.65 -67.90
CA THR A 173 20.60 -17.14 -66.54
C THR A 173 20.46 -16.02 -65.49
N ILE A 174 20.91 -14.80 -65.80
CA ILE A 174 20.70 -13.62 -64.93
C ILE A 174 19.20 -13.30 -64.76
N GLU A 175 18.42 -13.31 -65.84
CA GLU A 175 16.96 -13.10 -65.75
C GLU A 175 16.26 -14.17 -64.89
N THR A 176 16.72 -15.42 -64.94
CA THR A 176 16.18 -16.49 -64.08
C THR A 176 16.61 -16.33 -62.61
N GLN A 177 17.83 -15.87 -62.34
CA GLN A 177 18.31 -15.61 -60.98
C GLN A 177 17.60 -14.41 -60.34
N ILE A 178 17.37 -13.35 -61.09
CA ILE A 178 16.63 -12.16 -60.61
C ILE A 178 15.22 -12.57 -60.20
N LYS A 179 14.51 -13.35 -61.03
CA LYS A 179 13.16 -13.84 -60.70
C LYS A 179 13.14 -14.72 -59.45
N GLN A 180 14.11 -15.63 -59.30
CA GLN A 180 14.22 -16.45 -58.08
C GLN A 180 14.51 -15.60 -56.83
N GLN A 181 15.28 -14.52 -56.97
CA GLN A 181 15.62 -13.65 -55.86
C GLN A 181 14.46 -12.74 -55.47
N GLU A 182 13.71 -12.23 -56.46
CA GLU A 182 12.45 -11.51 -56.24
C GLU A 182 11.40 -12.38 -55.53
N GLU A 183 11.23 -13.64 -55.95
CA GLU A 183 10.32 -14.58 -55.29
C GLU A 183 10.71 -14.86 -53.83
N LYS A 184 12.02 -15.03 -53.55
CA LYS A 184 12.52 -15.19 -52.18
C LYS A 184 12.21 -13.96 -51.32
N HIS A 185 12.50 -12.76 -51.82
CA HIS A 185 12.21 -11.52 -51.09
C HIS A 185 10.70 -11.30 -50.89
N LEU A 186 9.86 -11.74 -51.82
CA LEU A 186 8.41 -11.65 -51.68
C LEU A 186 7.90 -12.58 -50.56
N VAL A 187 8.46 -13.80 -50.44
CA VAL A 187 8.15 -14.70 -49.32
C VAL A 187 8.62 -14.14 -47.99
N GLU A 188 9.83 -13.58 -47.93
CA GLU A 188 10.37 -12.91 -46.73
C GLU A 188 9.48 -11.73 -46.31
N LEU A 189 9.02 -10.91 -47.25
CA LEU A 189 8.11 -9.79 -46.99
C LEU A 189 6.74 -10.25 -46.47
N LEU A 190 6.21 -11.37 -46.99
CA LEU A 190 4.95 -11.93 -46.50
C LEU A 190 5.07 -12.49 -45.08
N LEU A 191 6.21 -13.12 -44.75
CA LEU A 191 6.51 -13.58 -43.40
C LEU A 191 6.63 -12.39 -42.44
N LEU A 192 7.41 -11.37 -42.81
CA LEU A 192 7.56 -10.15 -42.03
C LEU A 192 6.21 -9.46 -41.79
N LYS A 193 5.36 -9.36 -42.83
CA LYS A 193 4.01 -8.80 -42.70
C LYS A 193 3.18 -9.57 -41.67
N ARG A 194 3.24 -10.91 -41.69
CA ARG A 194 2.51 -11.75 -40.73
C ARG A 194 3.02 -11.57 -39.31
N GLU A 195 4.32 -11.43 -39.14
CA GLU A 195 4.96 -11.19 -37.85
C GLU A 195 4.60 -9.81 -37.29
N VAL A 196 4.65 -8.76 -38.13
CA VAL A 196 4.20 -7.40 -37.78
C VAL A 196 2.72 -7.41 -37.40
N GLN A 197 1.89 -8.17 -38.11
CA GLN A 197 0.46 -8.29 -37.80
C GLN A 197 0.23 -9.01 -36.46
N HIS A 198 0.97 -10.09 -36.20
CA HIS A 198 0.92 -10.76 -34.90
C HIS A 198 1.37 -9.83 -33.76
N MET A 199 2.44 -9.07 -33.98
CA MET A 199 2.95 -8.11 -33.00
C MET A 199 1.94 -6.97 -32.74
N ALA A 200 1.23 -6.52 -33.77
CA ALA A 200 0.13 -5.57 -33.63
C ALA A 200 -1.02 -6.15 -32.78
N ASP A 201 -1.40 -7.41 -33.01
CA ASP A 201 -2.43 -8.09 -32.22
C ASP A 201 -2.02 -8.26 -30.74
N VAL A 202 -0.74 -8.54 -30.47
CA VAL A 202 -0.19 -8.61 -29.12
C VAL A 202 -0.23 -7.24 -28.44
N LEU A 203 0.24 -6.19 -29.12
CA LEU A 203 0.22 -4.82 -28.61
C LEU A 203 -1.20 -4.34 -28.30
N ASP A 204 -2.20 -4.71 -29.12
CA ASP A 204 -3.58 -4.36 -28.85
C ASP A 204 -4.17 -5.10 -27.64
N LYS A 205 -3.71 -6.33 -27.36
CA LYS A 205 -4.07 -7.05 -26.12
C LYS A 205 -3.43 -6.39 -24.90
N GLU A 206 -2.15 -6.05 -24.97
CA GLU A 206 -1.45 -5.34 -23.89
C GLU A 206 -2.08 -3.99 -23.60
N ARG A 207 -2.44 -3.21 -24.63
CA ARG A 207 -3.16 -1.94 -24.46
C ARG A 207 -4.49 -2.11 -23.75
N LYS A 208 -5.24 -3.17 -24.06
CA LYS A 208 -6.50 -3.48 -23.36
C LYS A 208 -6.25 -3.85 -21.90
N GLN A 209 -5.25 -4.67 -21.62
CA GLN A 209 -4.86 -5.02 -20.25
C GLN A 209 -4.43 -3.78 -19.46
N LEU A 210 -3.59 -2.92 -20.04
CA LEU A 210 -3.15 -1.68 -19.43
C LEU A 210 -4.34 -0.75 -19.11
N ALA A 211 -5.33 -0.67 -20.01
CA ALA A 211 -6.54 0.12 -19.77
C ALA A 211 -7.41 -0.45 -18.63
N GLU A 212 -7.46 -1.78 -18.49
CA GLU A 212 -8.14 -2.44 -17.37
C GLU A 212 -7.41 -2.22 -16.04
N GLU A 213 -6.09 -2.31 -16.03
CA GLU A 213 -5.27 -2.02 -14.85
C GLU A 213 -5.40 -0.57 -14.40
N GLN A 214 -5.35 0.39 -15.34
CA GLN A 214 -5.59 1.80 -15.04
C GLN A 214 -6.97 2.02 -14.41
N LYS A 215 -8.02 1.36 -14.93
CA LYS A 215 -9.36 1.41 -14.32
C LYS A 215 -9.34 0.84 -12.90
N ARG A 216 -8.69 -0.31 -12.68
CA ARG A 216 -8.56 -0.93 -11.33
C ARG A 216 -7.84 0.01 -10.37
N VAL A 217 -6.71 0.59 -10.77
CA VAL A 217 -5.97 1.56 -9.94
C VAL A 217 -6.82 2.77 -9.58
N LEU A 218 -7.56 3.33 -10.53
CA LEU A 218 -8.47 4.46 -10.27
C LEU A 218 -9.59 4.07 -9.29
N THR A 219 -10.14 2.85 -9.38
CA THR A 219 -11.14 2.38 -8.42
C THR A 219 -10.57 2.19 -7.02
N LEU A 220 -9.36 1.64 -6.89
CA LEU A 220 -8.66 1.50 -5.61
C LEU A 220 -8.31 2.86 -5.00
N GLN A 221 -7.90 3.82 -5.82
CA GLN A 221 -7.63 5.18 -5.34
C GLN A 221 -8.90 5.86 -4.84
N ARG A 222 -10.04 5.67 -5.52
CA ARG A 222 -11.34 6.18 -5.07
C ARG A 222 -11.78 5.54 -3.76
N SER A 223 -11.72 4.21 -3.63
CA SER A 223 -12.12 3.52 -2.40
C SER A 223 -11.23 3.88 -1.22
N SER A 224 -9.92 4.05 -1.44
CA SER A 224 -8.97 4.53 -0.43
C SER A 224 -9.31 5.95 0.06
N ARG A 225 -9.65 6.86 -0.86
CA ARG A 225 -10.10 8.22 -0.50
C ARG A 225 -11.40 8.21 0.28
N GLU A 226 -12.37 7.40 -0.11
CA GLU A 226 -13.63 7.25 0.62
C GLU A 226 -13.39 6.70 2.04
N GLN A 227 -12.51 5.72 2.19
CA GLN A 227 -12.16 5.17 3.50
C GLN A 227 -11.46 6.22 4.38
N ALA A 228 -10.55 7.02 3.83
CA ALA A 228 -9.91 8.12 4.54
C ALA A 228 -10.94 9.16 5.02
N HIS A 229 -11.89 9.51 4.15
CA HIS A 229 -12.96 10.44 4.47
C HIS A 229 -13.89 9.91 5.56
N LEU A 230 -14.22 8.62 5.54
CA LEU A 230 -14.99 7.97 6.60
C LEU A 230 -14.23 7.96 7.93
N ARG A 231 -12.92 7.69 7.92
CA ARG A 231 -12.07 7.76 9.12
C ARG A 231 -12.05 9.18 9.70
N GLN A 232 -11.91 10.20 8.85
CA GLN A 232 -11.96 11.60 9.29
C GLN A 232 -13.31 11.93 9.94
N ARG A 233 -14.43 11.59 9.28
CA ARG A 233 -15.77 11.79 9.86
C ARG A 233 -15.95 11.09 11.20
N LEU A 234 -15.45 9.86 11.35
CA LEU A 234 -15.51 9.13 12.62
C LEU A 234 -14.66 9.80 13.72
N LEU A 235 -13.48 10.31 13.38
CA LEU A 235 -12.64 11.05 14.32
C LEU A 235 -13.32 12.36 14.76
N GLU A 236 -13.88 13.12 13.81
CA GLU A 236 -14.64 14.34 14.12
C GLU A 236 -15.85 14.04 15.01
N GLN A 237 -16.59 12.97 14.73
CA GLN A 237 -17.72 12.54 15.57
C GLN A 237 -17.25 12.12 16.96
N ARG A 238 -16.16 11.36 17.09
CA ARG A 238 -15.58 11.00 18.40
C ARG A 238 -15.11 12.22 19.18
N ILE A 239 -14.50 13.19 18.52
CA ILE A 239 -14.08 14.44 19.15
C ILE A 239 -15.32 15.22 19.61
N LYS A 240 -16.32 15.40 18.73
CA LYS A 240 -17.59 16.10 19.07
C LYS A 240 -18.34 15.43 20.23
N THR A 241 -18.44 14.10 20.24
CA THR A 241 -19.09 13.35 21.33
C THR A 241 -18.32 13.49 22.64
N ARG A 242 -16.98 13.39 22.62
CA ARG A 242 -16.14 13.64 23.80
C ARG A 242 -16.34 15.06 24.33
N TRP A 243 -16.30 16.08 23.48
CA TRP A 243 -16.55 17.46 23.90
C TRP A 243 -17.93 17.66 24.50
N LYS A 244 -18.98 17.06 23.92
CA LYS A 244 -20.34 17.09 24.50
C LYS A 244 -20.38 16.44 25.87
N VAL A 245 -19.77 15.27 26.04
CA VAL A 245 -19.72 14.57 27.34
C VAL A 245 -18.92 15.36 28.35
N THR A 246 -17.75 15.87 27.99
CA THR A 246 -16.93 16.70 28.88
C THR A 246 -17.68 17.97 29.27
N SER A 247 -18.36 18.64 28.33
CA SER A 247 -19.18 19.82 28.62
C SER A 247 -20.37 19.52 29.53
N LEU A 248 -21.06 18.39 29.32
CA LEU A 248 -22.11 17.93 30.23
C LEU A 248 -21.57 17.62 31.63
N LEU A 249 -20.42 16.95 31.71
CA LEU A 249 -19.80 16.62 32.99
C LEU A 249 -19.35 17.88 33.75
N THR A 250 -18.69 18.83 33.06
CA THR A 250 -18.24 20.07 33.70
C THR A 250 -19.42 20.92 34.17
N THR A 251 -20.50 20.99 33.41
CA THR A 251 -21.72 21.71 33.84
C THR A 251 -22.36 21.07 35.08
N ILE A 252 -22.41 19.74 35.16
CA ILE A 252 -22.89 19.02 36.36
C ILE A 252 -21.99 19.29 37.57
N VAL A 253 -20.67 19.23 37.40
CA VAL A 253 -19.71 19.51 38.49
C VAL A 253 -19.84 20.95 38.98
N PHE A 254 -19.95 21.93 38.07
CA PHE A 254 -20.13 23.33 38.44
C PHE A 254 -21.46 23.57 39.17
N LEU A 255 -22.55 22.91 38.75
CA LEU A 255 -23.83 23.00 39.44
C LEU A 255 -23.72 22.48 40.89
N PHE A 256 -23.07 21.34 41.08
CA PHE A 256 -22.84 20.78 42.41
C PHE A 256 -21.96 21.69 43.28
N CYS A 257 -20.85 22.20 42.72
CA CYS A 257 -19.98 23.15 43.41
C CYS A 257 -20.74 24.43 43.80
N MET A 258 -21.61 24.95 42.94
CA MET A 258 -22.40 26.14 43.21
C MET A 258 -23.34 25.93 44.41
N ILE A 259 -24.01 24.79 44.49
CA ILE A 259 -24.84 24.40 45.65
C ILE A 259 -23.97 24.30 46.91
N ALA A 260 -22.84 23.60 46.85
CA ALA A 260 -21.94 23.44 47.98
C ALA A 260 -21.39 24.79 48.49
N PHE A 261 -21.00 25.69 47.58
CA PHE A 261 -20.56 27.04 47.94
C PHE A 261 -21.68 27.87 48.56
N GLN A 262 -22.92 27.79 48.07
CA GLN A 262 -24.05 28.46 48.69
C GLN A 262 -24.23 28.03 50.15
N PHE A 263 -24.18 26.72 50.43
CA PHE A 263 -24.23 26.21 51.81
C PHE A 263 -23.02 26.65 52.65
N LEU A 264 -21.82 26.60 52.09
CA LEU A 264 -20.59 27.04 52.76
C LEU A 264 -20.67 28.52 53.14
N PHE A 265 -21.11 29.40 52.23
CA PHE A 265 -21.24 30.83 52.51
C PHE A 265 -22.33 31.11 53.53
N LEU A 266 -23.48 30.44 53.46
CA LEU A 266 -24.53 30.55 54.48
C LEU A 266 -24.03 30.13 55.86
N LEU A 267 -23.24 29.06 55.93
CA LEU A 267 -22.61 28.60 57.18
C LEU A 267 -21.56 29.60 57.69
N LEU A 268 -20.68 30.08 56.82
CA LEU A 268 -19.54 30.92 57.19
C LEU A 268 -19.96 32.31 57.65
N PHE A 269 -20.99 32.89 57.03
CA PHE A 269 -21.31 34.29 57.26
C PHE A 269 -22.24 34.56 58.44
N HIS A 270 -23.07 33.60 58.90
CA HIS A 270 -23.94 33.79 60.09
C HIS A 270 -24.67 35.17 60.10
N ILE A 271 -25.12 35.67 58.94
CA ILE A 271 -25.58 37.07 58.80
C ILE A 271 -27.05 37.25 59.21
N PRO A 272 -27.40 38.25 60.05
CA PRO A 272 -28.78 38.66 60.28
C PRO A 272 -29.44 39.23 59.00
N LEU A 273 -30.64 38.71 58.72
CA LEU A 273 -31.38 38.80 57.46
C LEU A 273 -31.52 40.23 56.89
N THR A 274 -30.99 40.47 55.69
CA THR A 274 -31.74 41.02 54.52
C THR A 274 -30.78 41.37 53.38
N ALA A 275 -29.69 42.10 53.64
CA ALA A 275 -28.70 42.47 52.61
C ALA A 275 -27.62 41.38 52.39
N GLY A 276 -27.29 40.59 53.41
CA GLY A 276 -26.29 39.53 53.29
C GLY A 276 -26.73 38.33 52.47
N ILE A 277 -28.04 38.08 52.40
CA ILE A 277 -28.60 36.91 51.70
C ILE A 277 -28.45 37.07 50.19
N SER A 278 -28.70 38.27 49.66
CA SER A 278 -28.52 38.57 48.23
C SER A 278 -27.06 38.48 47.80
N PHE A 279 -26.13 39.01 48.61
CA PHE A 279 -24.68 38.87 48.37
C PHE A 279 -24.21 37.41 48.50
N ALA A 280 -24.68 36.65 49.50
CA ALA A 280 -24.34 35.25 49.67
C ALA A 280 -24.84 34.37 48.52
N LEU A 281 -25.95 34.74 47.87
CA LEU A 281 -26.46 34.06 46.67
C LEU A 281 -25.70 34.44 45.39
N LEU A 282 -25.31 35.71 45.24
CA LEU A 282 -24.68 36.22 44.02
C LEU A 282 -23.18 35.89 43.91
N THR A 283 -22.47 35.91 45.05
CA THR A 283 -21.02 35.68 45.12
C THR A 283 -20.57 34.31 44.56
N PRO A 284 -21.20 33.17 44.90
CA PRO A 284 -20.81 31.87 44.35
C PRO A 284 -21.07 31.75 42.85
N ILE A 285 -22.09 32.45 42.32
CA ILE A 285 -22.38 32.49 40.88
C ILE A 285 -21.27 33.23 40.14
N LEU A 286 -20.87 34.41 40.63
CA LEU A 286 -19.78 35.18 40.06
C LEU A 286 -18.44 34.42 40.13
N LEU A 287 -18.15 33.78 41.26
CA LEU A 287 -16.91 33.02 41.45
C LEU A 287 -16.87 31.78 40.54
N CYS A 288 -18.00 31.12 40.29
CA CYS A 288 -18.10 30.05 39.30
C CYS A 288 -17.87 30.54 37.87
N ILE A 289 -18.49 31.65 37.45
CA ILE A 289 -18.30 32.23 36.10
C ILE A 289 -16.84 32.60 35.87
N LEU A 290 -16.21 33.24 36.86
CA LEU A 290 -14.81 33.66 36.81
C LEU A 290 -13.88 32.45 36.81
N GLY A 291 -14.20 31.40 37.58
CA GLY A 291 -13.51 30.12 37.56
C GLY A 291 -13.57 29.41 36.21
N VAL A 292 -14.74 29.37 35.56
CA VAL A 292 -14.89 28.81 34.20
C VAL A 292 -14.00 29.53 33.20
N PHE A 293 -13.98 30.87 33.22
CA PHE A 293 -13.14 31.66 32.32
C PHE A 293 -11.64 31.47 32.58
N ALA A 294 -11.23 31.46 33.85
CA ALA A 294 -9.83 31.31 34.25
C ALA A 294 -9.27 29.90 34.00
N LEU A 295 -10.10 28.86 34.17
CA LEU A 295 -9.66 27.46 34.04
C LEU A 295 -9.76 26.92 32.61
N ASN A 296 -10.68 27.41 31.77
CA ASN A 296 -10.85 26.91 30.40
C ASN A 296 -9.61 27.11 29.51
N GLY A 297 -8.88 28.22 29.67
CA GLY A 297 -7.66 28.50 28.92
C GLY A 297 -6.52 27.51 29.21
N PRO A 298 -6.03 27.42 30.46
CA PRO A 298 -4.88 26.58 30.80
C PRO A 298 -5.19 25.08 30.80
N LEU A 299 -6.43 24.65 31.10
CA LEU A 299 -6.79 23.23 31.02
C LEU A 299 -6.86 22.74 29.57
N ALA A 300 -7.32 23.57 28.63
CA ALA A 300 -7.34 23.20 27.22
C ALA A 300 -5.91 22.99 26.68
N THR A 301 -4.97 23.89 27.02
CA THR A 301 -3.57 23.75 26.60
C THR A 301 -2.88 22.55 27.26
N ALA A 302 -3.06 22.35 28.57
CA ALA A 302 -2.53 21.20 29.28
C ALA A 302 -3.07 19.87 28.73
N TRP A 303 -4.35 19.82 28.39
CA TRP A 303 -4.98 18.63 27.80
C TRP A 303 -4.45 18.34 26.39
N THR A 304 -4.25 19.37 25.56
CA THR A 304 -3.64 19.19 24.23
C THR A 304 -2.20 18.68 24.30
N ILE A 305 -1.42 19.11 25.30
CA ILE A 305 -0.06 18.63 25.54
C ILE A 305 -0.08 17.18 26.05
N TYR A 306 -1.00 16.85 26.97
CA TYR A 306 -1.12 15.49 27.50
C TYR A 306 -1.58 14.48 26.45
N THR A 307 -2.49 14.86 25.56
CA THR A 307 -3.00 13.99 24.50
C THR A 307 -2.14 13.98 23.23
N GLY A 308 -1.34 15.02 23.00
CA GLY A 308 -0.33 15.09 21.94
C GLY A 308 0.98 14.38 22.30
N ALA A 309 1.23 14.10 23.57
CA ALA A 309 2.34 13.26 23.99
C ALA A 309 2.08 11.82 23.52
N PRO A 310 2.98 11.22 22.71
CA PRO A 310 2.84 9.83 22.33
C PRO A 310 2.92 9.01 23.61
N HIS A 311 1.78 8.49 24.07
CA HIS A 311 1.76 7.51 25.14
C HIS A 311 2.59 6.33 24.65
N LYS A 312 3.84 6.26 25.11
CA LYS A 312 4.69 5.07 24.98
C LYS A 312 3.86 3.93 25.55
N LYS A 313 3.29 3.10 24.66
CA LYS A 313 2.87 1.76 25.03
C LYS A 313 4.11 1.16 25.68
N LYS A 314 4.05 0.91 26.98
CA LYS A 314 5.06 0.10 27.65
C LYS A 314 5.10 -1.22 26.89
N VAL A 315 6.14 -1.40 26.09
CA VAL A 315 6.63 -2.72 25.74
C VAL A 315 7.02 -3.30 27.09
N GLN A 316 6.15 -4.14 27.64
CA GLN A 316 6.54 -5.01 28.75
C GLN A 316 7.36 -6.11 28.10
N GLU A 317 8.67 -6.09 28.38
CA GLU A 317 9.55 -7.26 28.23
C GLU A 317 9.00 -8.44 29.03
#